data_AF-A0A2H2YZJ2-F1
#
_entry.id   AF-A0A2H2YZJ2-F1
#
_cell.length_a   1.000
_cell.length_b   1.000
_cell.length_c   1.000
_cell.angle_alpha   90.00
_cell.angle_beta   90.00
_cell.angle_gamma   90.00
#
_symmetry.space_group_name_H-M   'P 1'
#
loop_
_entity.id
_entity.type
_entity.pdbx_description
1 polymer ?
#
loop_
_entity_poly.entity_id
_entity_poly.type
_entity_poly.pdbx_seq_one_letter_code
_entity_poly.pdbx_strand_id
1 'polypeptide(L)'
;MAETEDKVTTTPLDTSREGSLYAGQQTPQAAKASEKNHDLVDYFSQDIRTTLFVELQLLLITFCTGIQDATTFPDYHCFASNQTGNTIFLCLALIIPQFNGDMFYTANIGTGLGVFLVAGWLTGQVGHIVGPRKRWWLILCNLIQTGLVFAATGIQYRHGVHDHGWSAVVVVALLAFAAGSQVVQSRSLAATEISTAMATAAWVDLMIDQKLFVLDNRPRTRRVAFLLALVVGGLVGALIYRTAGSGAALAVSGAGKGLAGLLYIFSGAEKKKKVNTSEV
;
A
#
# COMPACT_ATOMS: atom_id res chain seq x y z
N MET A 1 -63.76 65.98 -9.85
CA MET A 1 -62.58 65.70 -10.70
C MET A 1 -62.74 64.25 -11.14
N ALA A 2 -63.11 64.06 -12.42
CA ALA A 2 -63.17 62.86 -13.28
C ALA A 2 -63.77 61.54 -12.71
N GLU A 3 -64.98 61.09 -13.11
CA GLU A 3 -65.40 60.41 -14.38
C GLU A 3 -65.02 58.91 -14.43
N THR A 4 -65.98 57.98 -14.21
CA THR A 4 -66.80 57.16 -15.19
C THR A 4 -65.98 56.02 -15.84
N GLU A 5 -66.44 54.83 -16.22
CA GLU A 5 -67.67 54.01 -16.32
C GLU A 5 -67.14 52.56 -16.56
N ASP A 6 -67.61 51.49 -15.91
CA ASP A 6 -68.80 50.65 -16.15
C ASP A 6 -68.72 49.60 -17.30
N LYS A 7 -69.04 48.32 -16.94
CA LYS A 7 -69.53 47.17 -17.76
C LYS A 7 -68.61 46.55 -18.86
N VAL A 8 -68.59 45.23 -19.12
CA VAL A 8 -69.67 44.26 -19.44
C VAL A 8 -69.21 42.80 -19.22
N THR A 9 -70.16 41.97 -18.77
CA THR A 9 -70.20 40.50 -18.61
C THR A 9 -70.28 39.71 -19.93
N THR A 10 -69.65 38.53 -20.02
CA THR A 10 -70.27 37.33 -20.65
C THR A 10 -69.67 36.01 -20.10
N THR A 11 -70.54 35.12 -19.65
CA THR A 11 -70.35 33.65 -19.56
C THR A 11 -71.38 33.04 -20.54
N PRO A 12 -71.19 31.86 -21.15
CA PRO A 12 -71.51 30.60 -20.44
C PRO A 12 -70.75 29.33 -20.89
N LEU A 13 -70.92 28.30 -20.04
CA LEU A 13 -70.93 26.84 -20.22
C LEU A 13 -70.75 26.23 -21.63
N ASP A 14 -70.00 25.13 -21.73
CA ASP A 14 -70.50 23.85 -22.29
C ASP A 14 -69.58 22.66 -21.91
N THR A 15 -70.07 21.78 -21.03
CA THR A 15 -70.43 20.36 -21.29
C THR A 15 -69.30 19.43 -21.74
N SER A 16 -69.00 18.49 -20.84
CA SER A 16 -68.95 17.04 -21.09
C SER A 16 -68.73 16.58 -22.53
N ARG A 17 -67.61 15.89 -22.78
CA ARG A 17 -67.58 14.61 -23.51
C ARG A 17 -66.18 13.98 -23.55
N GLU A 18 -66.16 12.71 -23.14
CA GLU A 18 -65.47 11.58 -23.81
C GLU A 18 -63.99 11.81 -24.18
N GLY A 19 -63.02 11.24 -23.48
CA GLY A 19 -62.80 9.80 -23.50
C GLY A 19 -62.22 9.36 -24.85
N SER A 20 -60.90 9.36 -24.99
CA SER A 20 -60.25 8.54 -26.01
C SER A 20 -58.86 8.08 -25.55
N LEU A 21 -58.75 6.76 -25.50
CA LEU A 21 -57.56 5.97 -25.24
C LEU A 21 -56.45 6.28 -26.24
N TYR A 22 -55.22 6.46 -25.76
CA TYR A 22 -54.03 6.04 -26.50
C TYR A 22 -53.02 5.35 -25.57
N ALA A 23 -53.06 4.02 -25.68
CA ALA A 23 -51.96 3.07 -25.78
C ALA A 23 -50.69 3.36 -24.97
N GLY A 24 -50.50 2.52 -23.94
CA GLY A 24 -49.20 2.31 -23.34
C GLY A 24 -48.18 1.80 -24.37
N GLN A 25 -47.05 2.48 -24.43
CA GLN A 25 -45.78 1.91 -24.83
C GLN A 25 -44.83 2.08 -23.63
N GLN A 26 -44.82 1.09 -22.75
CA GLN A 26 -43.67 0.86 -21.89
C GLN A 26 -42.54 0.36 -22.80
N THR A 27 -41.56 1.21 -23.05
CA THR A 27 -40.29 0.80 -23.64
C THR A 27 -39.68 -0.29 -22.75
N PRO A 28 -39.29 -1.47 -23.27
CA PRO A 28 -38.63 -2.48 -22.47
C PRO A 28 -37.31 -1.92 -21.96
N GLN A 29 -37.17 -1.82 -20.64
CA GLN A 29 -35.95 -1.42 -19.96
C GLN A 29 -34.90 -2.53 -20.15
N ALA A 30 -34.23 -2.49 -21.30
CA ALA A 30 -33.07 -3.33 -21.56
C ALA A 30 -31.87 -2.81 -20.76
N ALA A 31 -31.20 -3.74 -20.08
CA ALA A 31 -29.84 -3.64 -19.52
C ALA A 31 -29.64 -3.10 -18.09
N LYS A 32 -30.25 -3.75 -17.08
CA LYS A 32 -29.74 -3.75 -15.68
C LYS A 32 -28.43 -4.56 -15.47
N ALA A 33 -27.87 -5.15 -16.52
CA ALA A 33 -26.63 -5.93 -16.44
C ALA A 33 -25.35 -5.07 -16.65
N SER A 34 -25.48 -3.84 -17.14
CA SER A 34 -24.32 -2.97 -17.46
C SER A 34 -23.90 -2.03 -16.32
N GLU A 35 -24.79 -1.71 -15.37
CA GLU A 35 -24.48 -0.78 -14.26
C GLU A 35 -23.48 -1.39 -13.25
N LYS A 36 -23.64 -2.68 -12.90
CA LYS A 36 -22.77 -3.34 -11.90
C LYS A 36 -21.28 -3.38 -12.27
N ASN A 37 -20.96 -3.50 -13.55
CA ASN A 37 -19.56 -3.56 -14.01
C ASN A 37 -18.89 -2.18 -13.90
N HIS A 38 -19.63 -1.10 -14.16
CA HIS A 38 -19.13 0.27 -13.99
C HIS A 38 -18.91 0.60 -12.52
N ASP A 39 -19.80 0.16 -11.63
CA ASP A 39 -19.67 0.40 -10.18
C ASP A 39 -18.40 -0.22 -9.58
N LEU A 40 -18.04 -1.45 -10.00
CA LEU A 40 -16.82 -2.11 -9.51
C LEU A 40 -15.55 -1.46 -10.08
N VAL A 41 -15.53 -1.16 -11.38
CA VAL A 41 -14.39 -0.49 -12.02
C VAL A 41 -14.18 0.89 -11.40
N ASP A 42 -15.24 1.64 -11.16
CA ASP A 42 -15.20 2.93 -10.49
C ASP A 42 -14.73 2.81 -9.05
N TYR A 43 -15.20 1.79 -8.31
CA TYR A 43 -14.74 1.51 -6.95
C TYR A 43 -13.24 1.25 -6.90
N PHE A 44 -12.73 0.34 -7.72
CA PHE A 44 -11.30 -0.01 -7.72
C PHE A 44 -10.40 1.10 -8.29
N SER A 45 -10.96 2.02 -9.08
CA SER A 45 -10.26 3.19 -9.63
C SER A 45 -10.27 4.41 -8.71
N GLN A 46 -10.83 4.30 -7.51
CA GLN A 46 -10.77 5.36 -6.50
C GLN A 46 -9.39 5.45 -5.83
N ASP A 47 -9.01 6.67 -5.46
CA ASP A 47 -7.81 6.92 -4.67
C ASP A 47 -8.09 6.65 -3.19
N ILE A 48 -7.20 5.89 -2.54
CA ILE A 48 -7.35 5.54 -1.13
C ILE A 48 -6.94 6.72 -0.25
N ARG A 49 -7.78 7.06 0.73
CA ARG A 49 -7.47 8.05 1.76
C ARG A 49 -6.71 7.41 2.93
N THR A 50 -5.73 8.13 3.46
CA THR A 50 -4.97 7.77 4.66
C THR A 50 -5.85 7.88 5.91
N THR A 51 -6.57 6.81 6.20
CA THR A 51 -7.40 6.64 7.40
C THR A 51 -6.63 5.84 8.46
N LEU A 52 -7.12 5.81 9.70
CA LEU A 52 -6.55 4.95 10.74
C LEU A 52 -6.48 3.48 10.30
N PHE A 53 -7.45 3.03 9.50
CA PHE A 53 -7.46 1.68 8.94
C PHE A 53 -6.27 1.40 8.01
N VAL A 54 -5.92 2.36 7.14
CA VAL A 54 -4.73 2.27 6.28
C VAL A 54 -3.45 2.36 7.11
N GLU A 55 -3.43 3.19 8.17
CA GLU A 55 -2.29 3.24 9.10
C GLU A 55 -2.06 1.87 9.76
N LEU A 56 -3.11 1.20 10.23
CA LEU A 56 -3.01 -0.15 10.80
C LEU A 56 -2.49 -1.18 9.78
N GLN A 57 -2.87 -1.07 8.51
CA GLN A 57 -2.32 -1.92 7.44
C GLN A 57 -0.82 -1.66 7.25
N LEU A 58 -0.39 -0.39 7.22
CA LEU A 58 1.03 -0.04 7.11
C LEU A 58 1.83 -0.49 8.34
N LEU A 59 1.24 -0.46 9.53
CA LEU A 59 1.86 -0.98 10.76
C LEU A 59 1.98 -2.51 10.72
N LEU A 60 0.96 -3.22 10.24
CA LEU A 60 1.04 -4.67 10.03
C LEU A 60 2.14 -5.04 9.02
N ILE A 61 2.23 -4.28 7.92
CA ILE A 61 3.28 -4.43 6.92
C ILE A 61 4.67 -4.16 7.54
N THR A 62 4.79 -3.13 8.39
CA THR A 62 6.02 -2.80 9.12
C THR A 62 6.44 -3.94 10.05
N PHE A 63 5.49 -4.50 10.80
CA PHE A 63 5.71 -5.68 11.64
C PHE A 63 6.23 -6.87 10.81
N CYS A 64 5.63 -7.12 9.64
CA CYS A 64 6.08 -8.16 8.73
C CYS A 64 7.49 -7.89 8.16
N THR A 65 7.85 -6.62 7.94
CA THR A 65 9.21 -6.22 7.55
C THR A 65 10.22 -6.50 8.67
N GLY A 66 9.87 -6.22 9.93
CA GLY A 66 10.71 -6.57 11.08
C GLY A 66 10.99 -8.08 11.14
N ILE A 67 9.97 -8.92 10.89
CA ILE A 67 10.14 -10.37 10.81
C ILE A 67 11.14 -10.76 9.71
N GLN A 68 11.01 -10.16 8.52
CA GLN A 68 11.89 -10.46 7.38
C GLN A 68 13.34 -10.06 7.64
N ASP A 69 13.58 -8.86 8.16
CA ASP A 69 14.95 -8.39 8.42
C ASP A 69 15.62 -9.19 9.55
N ALA A 70 14.87 -9.68 10.54
CA ALA A 70 15.38 -10.55 11.60
C ALA A 70 15.80 -11.94 11.11
N THR A 71 15.37 -12.36 9.91
CA THR A 71 15.69 -13.67 9.33
C THR A 71 16.70 -13.57 8.18
N THR A 72 16.58 -12.52 7.36
CA THR A 72 17.44 -12.34 6.17
C THR A 72 18.88 -11.99 6.53
N PHE A 73 19.12 -11.24 7.60
CA PHE A 73 20.49 -10.90 7.98
C PHE A 73 21.28 -12.13 8.49
N PRO A 74 20.77 -12.94 9.44
CA PRO A 74 21.45 -14.19 9.82
C PRO A 74 21.65 -15.15 8.66
N ASP A 75 20.69 -15.24 7.74
CA ASP A 75 20.76 -16.20 6.64
C ASP A 75 21.67 -15.76 5.50
N TYR A 76 21.71 -14.46 5.18
CA TYR A 76 22.30 -13.96 3.92
C TYR A 76 23.34 -12.85 4.11
N HIS A 77 23.60 -12.43 5.36
CA HIS A 77 24.42 -11.28 5.73
C HIS A 77 23.99 -10.00 5.00
N CYS A 78 22.70 -9.89 4.69
CA CYS A 78 22.10 -8.83 3.91
C CYS A 78 20.69 -8.56 4.43
N PHE A 79 20.35 -7.29 4.65
CA PHE A 79 18.97 -6.93 4.99
C PHE A 79 18.14 -6.80 3.71
N ALA A 80 16.93 -7.36 3.71
CA ALA A 80 16.03 -7.16 2.58
C ALA A 80 15.51 -5.71 2.49
N SER A 81 15.28 -5.06 3.63
CA SER A 81 14.66 -3.72 3.67
C SER A 81 15.59 -2.58 4.12
N ASN A 82 16.61 -2.86 4.94
CA ASN A 82 17.53 -1.85 5.49
C ASN A 82 18.73 -1.57 4.56
N GLN A 83 18.52 -0.70 3.57
CA GLN A 83 19.54 -0.44 2.56
C GLN A 83 20.73 0.42 3.01
N THR A 84 20.61 1.22 4.08
CA THR A 84 21.74 2.05 4.57
C THR A 84 22.95 1.20 4.96
N GLY A 85 22.73 0.09 5.67
CA GLY A 85 23.80 -0.86 6.03
C GLY A 85 24.36 -1.57 4.80
N ASN A 86 23.48 -2.06 3.92
CA ASN A 86 23.87 -2.73 2.68
C ASN A 86 24.75 -1.84 1.79
N THR A 87 24.49 -0.54 1.71
CA THR A 87 25.35 0.40 0.95
C THR A 87 26.78 0.41 1.49
N ILE A 88 26.95 0.49 2.81
CA ILE A 88 28.28 0.46 3.42
C ILE A 88 28.94 -0.90 3.24
N PHE A 89 28.20 -1.99 3.42
CA PHE A 89 28.73 -3.34 3.20
C PHE A 89 29.16 -3.55 1.74
N LEU A 90 28.45 -2.98 0.77
CA LEU A 90 28.86 -3.01 -0.63
C LEU A 90 30.16 -2.25 -0.86
N CYS A 91 30.30 -1.05 -0.29
CA CYS A 91 31.56 -0.28 -0.37
C CYS A 91 32.74 -1.06 0.24
N LEU A 92 32.55 -1.66 1.42
CA LEU A 92 33.57 -2.49 2.06
C LEU A 92 33.93 -3.70 1.21
N ALA A 93 32.93 -4.39 0.66
CA ALA A 93 33.15 -5.56 -0.18
C ALA A 93 33.91 -5.24 -1.48
N LEU A 94 33.75 -4.03 -2.02
CA LEU A 94 34.47 -3.57 -3.22
C LEU A 94 35.93 -3.19 -2.94
N ILE A 95 36.21 -2.59 -1.78
CA ILE A 95 37.56 -2.11 -1.42
C ILE A 95 38.37 -3.18 -0.69
N ILE A 96 37.71 -4.05 0.07
CA ILE A 96 38.31 -5.06 0.96
C ILE A 96 37.75 -6.44 0.58
N PRO A 97 38.02 -6.93 -0.65
CA PRO A 97 37.42 -8.16 -1.16
C PRO A 97 37.79 -9.41 -0.35
N GLN A 98 38.86 -9.37 0.44
CA GLN A 98 39.26 -10.46 1.32
C GLN A 98 38.25 -10.79 2.43
N PHE A 99 37.30 -9.91 2.75
CA PHE A 99 36.23 -10.19 3.72
C PHE A 99 34.96 -10.77 3.09
N ASN A 100 34.93 -10.92 1.76
CA ASN A 100 33.82 -11.54 1.05
C ASN A 100 33.83 -13.06 1.28
N GLY A 101 32.75 -13.59 1.85
CA GLY A 101 32.64 -14.99 2.27
C GLY A 101 32.78 -15.22 3.78
N ASP A 102 33.31 -14.25 4.52
CA ASP A 102 33.43 -14.31 5.98
C ASP A 102 32.44 -13.36 6.67
N MET A 103 32.52 -12.07 6.32
CA MET A 103 31.72 -11.02 6.98
C MET A 103 30.52 -10.62 6.13
N PHE A 104 30.68 -10.64 4.79
CA PHE A 104 29.68 -10.17 3.84
C PHE A 104 29.67 -11.03 2.59
N TYR A 105 28.52 -11.14 1.92
CA TYR A 105 28.42 -11.75 0.60
C TYR A 105 28.11 -10.67 -0.44
N THR A 106 29.11 -10.30 -1.24
CA THR A 106 29.01 -9.21 -2.23
C THR A 106 27.84 -9.40 -3.18
N ALA A 107 27.60 -10.66 -3.62
CA ALA A 107 26.49 -10.99 -4.50
C ALA A 107 25.14 -10.68 -3.84
N ASN A 108 24.91 -11.14 -2.62
CA ASN A 108 23.66 -10.92 -1.89
C ASN A 108 23.43 -9.43 -1.64
N ILE A 109 24.46 -8.69 -1.21
CA ILE A 109 24.35 -7.26 -0.89
C ILE A 109 24.12 -6.44 -2.16
N GLY A 110 24.91 -6.68 -3.20
CA GLY A 110 24.77 -6.01 -4.49
C GLY A 110 23.41 -6.25 -5.12
N THR A 111 22.93 -7.50 -5.10
CA THR A 111 21.58 -7.85 -5.54
C THR A 111 20.51 -7.21 -4.66
N GLY A 112 20.64 -7.28 -3.33
CA GLY A 112 19.68 -6.69 -2.39
C GLY A 112 19.51 -5.19 -2.62
N LEU A 113 20.61 -4.44 -2.66
CA LEU A 113 20.59 -2.99 -2.89
C LEU A 113 20.09 -2.66 -4.31
N GLY A 114 20.66 -3.31 -5.33
CA GLY A 114 20.32 -3.04 -6.73
C GLY A 114 18.84 -3.33 -7.03
N VAL A 115 18.35 -4.50 -6.62
CA VAL A 115 16.96 -4.91 -6.85
C VAL A 115 15.98 -4.06 -6.04
N PHE A 116 16.31 -3.70 -4.80
CA PHE A 116 15.49 -2.77 -4.02
C PHE A 116 15.32 -1.42 -4.73
N LEU A 117 16.42 -0.84 -5.24
CA LEU A 117 16.39 0.43 -5.96
C LEU A 117 15.62 0.33 -7.28
N VAL A 118 15.82 -0.74 -8.05
CA VAL A 118 15.07 -1.00 -9.30
C VAL A 118 13.59 -1.17 -9.02
N ALA A 119 13.21 -1.91 -7.97
CA ALA A 119 11.81 -2.09 -7.60
C ALA A 119 11.14 -0.78 -7.16
N GLY A 120 11.87 0.04 -6.39
CA GLY A 120 11.41 1.37 -6.00
C GLY A 120 11.25 2.29 -7.22
N TRP A 121 12.24 2.33 -8.11
CA TRP A 121 12.16 3.10 -9.36
C TRP A 121 10.98 2.64 -10.22
N LEU A 122 10.85 1.34 -10.49
CA LEU A 122 9.78 0.78 -11.31
C LEU A 122 8.39 1.09 -10.72
N THR A 123 8.20 0.80 -9.42
CA THR A 123 6.91 1.05 -8.74
C THR A 123 6.57 2.54 -8.74
N GLY A 124 7.57 3.41 -8.52
CA GLY A 124 7.38 4.86 -8.52
C GLY A 124 7.02 5.41 -9.90
N GLN A 125 7.77 5.04 -10.94
CA GLN A 125 7.53 5.51 -12.31
C GLN A 125 6.19 5.02 -12.86
N VAL A 126 5.88 3.73 -12.70
CA VAL A 126 4.58 3.20 -13.09
C VAL A 126 3.47 3.87 -12.28
N GLY A 127 3.70 4.08 -10.97
CA GLY A 127 2.80 4.82 -10.09
C GLY A 127 2.43 6.22 -10.61
N HIS A 128 3.38 6.97 -11.17
CA HIS A 128 3.09 8.30 -11.77
C HIS A 128 2.15 8.23 -12.98
N ILE A 129 2.17 7.12 -13.73
CA ILE A 129 1.34 6.93 -14.93
C ILE A 129 -0.06 6.45 -14.53
N VAL A 130 -0.15 5.46 -13.64
CA VAL A 130 -1.41 4.78 -13.31
C VAL A 130 -2.20 5.46 -12.19
N GLY A 131 -1.53 6.26 -11.36
CA GLY A 131 -2.09 6.83 -10.14
C GLY A 131 -1.62 6.05 -8.91
N PRO A 132 -0.68 6.60 -8.10
CA PRO A 132 0.03 5.81 -7.09
C PRO A 132 -0.81 5.48 -5.86
N ARG A 133 -2.01 6.07 -5.76
CA ARG A 133 -2.97 5.85 -4.66
C ARG A 133 -4.22 5.09 -5.10
N LYS A 134 -4.29 4.65 -6.36
CA LYS A 134 -5.43 3.89 -6.88
C LYS A 134 -5.57 2.57 -6.14
N ARG A 135 -6.80 2.23 -5.73
CA ARG A 135 -7.05 1.01 -4.94
C ARG A 135 -6.59 -0.25 -5.66
N TRP A 136 -6.90 -0.40 -6.95
CA TRP A 136 -6.44 -1.55 -7.73
C TRP A 136 -4.91 -1.64 -7.81
N TRP A 137 -4.22 -0.50 -7.92
CA TRP A 137 -2.76 -0.44 -8.01
C TRP A 137 -2.12 -0.89 -6.70
N LEU A 138 -2.61 -0.38 -5.58
CA LEU A 138 -2.11 -0.75 -4.25
C LEU A 138 -2.33 -2.25 -3.95
N ILE A 139 -3.51 -2.77 -4.31
CA ILE A 139 -3.82 -4.20 -4.18
C ILE A 139 -2.88 -5.02 -5.07
N LEU A 140 -2.72 -4.66 -6.34
CA LEU A 140 -1.88 -5.39 -7.29
C LEU A 140 -0.42 -5.43 -6.82
N CYS A 141 0.15 -4.29 -6.44
CA CYS A 141 1.51 -4.25 -5.92
C CYS A 141 1.64 -5.11 -4.66
N ASN A 142 0.69 -5.07 -3.74
CA ASN A 142 0.73 -5.88 -2.53
C ASN A 142 0.60 -7.39 -2.82
N LEU A 143 -0.23 -7.79 -3.78
CA LEU A 143 -0.35 -9.18 -4.24
C LEU A 143 0.95 -9.68 -4.87
N ILE A 144 1.59 -8.88 -5.72
CA ILE A 144 2.90 -9.20 -6.31
C ILE A 144 3.93 -9.37 -5.19
N GLN A 145 4.04 -8.39 -4.28
CA GLN A 145 4.97 -8.45 -3.15
C GLN A 145 4.75 -9.70 -2.29
N THR A 146 3.49 -10.03 -1.98
CA THR A 146 3.12 -11.23 -1.22
C THR A 146 3.53 -12.51 -1.95
N GLY A 147 3.26 -12.58 -3.26
CA GLY A 147 3.69 -13.71 -4.10
C GLY A 147 5.21 -13.89 -4.12
N LEU A 148 5.98 -12.80 -4.18
CA LEU A 148 7.44 -12.85 -4.12
C LEU A 148 7.95 -13.38 -2.77
N VAL A 149 7.32 -12.99 -1.65
CA VAL A 149 7.67 -13.50 -0.31
C VAL A 149 7.35 -14.99 -0.16
N PHE A 150 6.22 -15.45 -0.70
CA PHE A 150 5.91 -16.88 -0.72
C PHE A 150 6.81 -17.67 -1.67
N ALA A 151 7.22 -17.08 -2.80
CA ALA A 151 8.19 -17.70 -3.69
C ALA A 151 9.56 -17.86 -2.99
N ALA A 152 10.04 -16.83 -2.29
CA ALA A 152 11.25 -16.91 -1.46
C ALA A 152 11.14 -18.02 -0.39
N THR A 153 10.00 -18.08 0.30
CA THR A 153 9.68 -19.14 1.27
C THR A 153 9.74 -20.53 0.63
N GLY A 154 9.12 -20.71 -0.54
CA GLY A 154 9.13 -21.98 -1.27
C GLY A 154 10.54 -22.41 -1.71
N ILE A 155 11.38 -21.45 -2.12
CA ILE A 155 12.78 -21.73 -2.45
C ILE A 155 13.55 -22.21 -1.22
N GLN A 156 13.39 -21.55 -0.06
CA GLN A 156 14.03 -21.98 1.19
C GLN A 156 13.57 -23.39 1.60
N TYR A 157 12.29 -23.73 1.49
CA TYR A 157 11.82 -25.08 1.81
C TYR A 157 12.30 -26.14 0.81
N ARG A 158 12.42 -25.80 -0.48
CA ARG A 158 12.79 -26.77 -1.52
C ARG A 158 14.29 -27.03 -1.59
N HIS A 159 15.10 -25.97 -1.45
CA HIS A 159 16.54 -26.00 -1.65
C HIS A 159 17.32 -25.84 -0.35
N GLY A 160 16.67 -25.56 0.78
CA GLY A 160 17.35 -25.22 2.03
C GLY A 160 17.83 -23.77 2.06
N VAL A 161 18.21 -23.33 3.25
CA VAL A 161 18.78 -22.01 3.50
C VAL A 161 20.29 -22.09 3.31
N HIS A 162 20.78 -21.34 2.33
CA HIS A 162 22.20 -21.19 2.04
C HIS A 162 22.56 -19.72 2.15
N ASP A 163 23.69 -19.44 2.75
CA ASP A 163 24.29 -18.11 2.89
C ASP A 163 24.79 -17.53 1.57
N HIS A 164 25.22 -18.38 0.64
CA HIS A 164 25.73 -17.97 -0.66
C HIS A 164 25.22 -18.87 -1.80
N GLY A 165 25.46 -18.42 -3.04
CA GLY A 165 25.06 -19.12 -4.25
C GLY A 165 23.74 -18.62 -4.85
N TRP A 166 23.28 -19.31 -5.90
CA TRP A 166 22.16 -18.83 -6.71
C TRP A 166 20.84 -18.75 -5.93
N SER A 167 20.58 -19.69 -5.02
CA SER A 167 19.35 -19.74 -4.23
C SER A 167 19.27 -18.57 -3.25
N ALA A 168 20.39 -18.23 -2.59
CA ALA A 168 20.53 -17.06 -1.72
C ALA A 168 20.25 -15.76 -2.48
N VAL A 169 20.92 -15.59 -3.62
CA VAL A 169 20.78 -14.40 -4.48
C VAL A 169 19.33 -14.23 -4.95
N VAL A 170 18.66 -15.32 -5.36
CA VAL A 170 17.26 -15.27 -5.79
C VAL A 170 16.33 -14.92 -4.62
N VAL A 171 16.50 -15.54 -3.44
CA VAL A 171 15.68 -15.21 -2.27
C VAL A 171 15.85 -13.74 -1.88
N VAL A 172 17.09 -13.24 -1.83
CA VAL A 172 17.39 -11.84 -1.53
C VAL A 172 16.77 -10.91 -2.58
N ALA A 173 16.86 -11.25 -3.88
CA ALA A 173 16.25 -10.46 -4.94
C ALA A 173 14.73 -10.35 -4.78
N LEU A 174 14.04 -11.47 -4.52
CA LEU A 174 12.58 -11.50 -4.34
C LEU A 174 12.14 -10.64 -3.14
N LEU A 175 12.82 -10.78 -2.01
CA LEU A 175 12.51 -10.03 -0.79
C LEU A 175 12.86 -8.54 -0.92
N ALA A 176 14.00 -8.22 -1.53
CA ALA A 176 14.43 -6.85 -1.78
C ALA A 176 13.49 -6.12 -2.76
N PHE A 177 13.02 -6.82 -3.81
CA PHE A 177 12.02 -6.26 -4.72
C PHE A 177 10.73 -5.94 -3.98
N ALA A 178 10.26 -6.89 -3.16
CA ALA A 178 9.04 -6.71 -2.39
C ALA A 178 9.15 -5.51 -1.43
N ALA A 179 10.27 -5.40 -0.70
CA ALA A 179 10.55 -4.29 0.21
C ALA A 179 10.68 -2.94 -0.51
N GLY A 180 11.40 -2.87 -1.63
CA GLY A 180 11.59 -1.63 -2.39
C GLY A 180 10.27 -1.07 -2.92
N SER A 181 9.45 -1.94 -3.50
CA SER A 181 8.10 -1.57 -3.97
C SER A 181 7.20 -1.10 -2.82
N GLN A 182 7.25 -1.78 -1.67
CA GLN A 182 6.45 -1.45 -0.48
C GLN A 182 6.79 -0.07 0.08
N VAL A 183 8.07 0.27 0.19
CA VAL A 183 8.51 1.57 0.71
C VAL A 183 7.95 2.69 -0.15
N VAL A 184 7.94 2.53 -1.48
CA VAL A 184 7.34 3.52 -2.40
C VAL A 184 5.83 3.67 -2.17
N GLN A 185 5.10 2.56 -2.05
CA GLN A 185 3.65 2.61 -1.78
C GLN A 185 3.32 3.36 -0.47
N SER A 186 4.10 3.12 0.60
CA SER A 186 3.90 3.81 1.89
C SER A 186 4.03 5.34 1.76
N ARG A 187 4.99 5.80 0.95
CA ARG A 187 5.21 7.23 0.67
C ARG A 187 4.07 7.81 -0.15
N SER A 188 3.55 7.07 -1.13
CA SER A 188 2.41 7.49 -1.95
C SER A 188 1.13 7.70 -1.15
N LEU A 189 0.95 6.96 -0.05
CA LEU A 189 -0.20 7.09 0.85
C LEU A 189 -0.10 8.27 1.83
N ALA A 190 0.88 9.17 1.69
CA ALA A 190 1.05 10.37 2.53
C ALA A 190 1.08 10.09 4.06
N ALA A 191 1.39 8.85 4.46
CA ALA A 191 1.70 8.46 5.83
C ALA A 191 3.22 8.47 5.98
N THR A 192 3.83 9.65 5.80
CA THR A 192 5.29 9.79 5.71
C THR A 192 6.02 9.34 6.97
N GLU A 193 5.34 9.32 8.11
CA GLU A 193 5.88 8.82 9.38
C GLU A 193 5.97 7.29 9.46
N ILE A 194 5.24 6.55 8.62
CA ILE A 194 5.23 5.08 8.57
C ILE A 194 5.90 4.64 7.26
N SER A 195 7.23 4.66 7.26
CA SER A 195 8.05 4.32 6.09
C SER A 195 8.07 2.82 5.77
N THR A 196 7.62 1.98 6.70
CA THR A 196 7.60 0.51 6.67
C THR A 196 8.97 -0.21 6.68
N ALA A 197 10.09 0.53 6.64
CA ALA A 197 11.45 -0.05 6.68
C ALA A 197 12.48 0.90 7.30
N MET A 198 12.47 2.18 6.92
CA MET A 198 13.50 3.15 7.33
C MET A 198 13.24 3.71 8.73
N ALA A 199 13.99 3.21 9.73
CA ALA A 199 13.79 3.56 11.14
C ALA A 199 14.57 4.79 11.64
N THR A 200 15.77 5.05 11.11
CA THR A 200 16.69 6.06 11.66
C THR A 200 16.07 7.45 11.73
N ALA A 201 15.47 7.92 10.64
CA ALA A 201 14.80 9.22 10.61
C ALA A 201 13.63 9.27 11.59
N ALA A 202 12.85 8.19 11.72
CA ALA A 202 11.72 8.13 12.66
C ALA A 202 12.18 8.18 14.12
N TRP A 203 13.30 7.54 14.47
CA TRP A 203 13.91 7.65 15.80
C TRP A 203 14.31 9.09 16.12
N VAL A 204 15.05 9.73 15.22
CA VAL A 204 15.52 11.12 15.42
C VAL A 204 14.33 12.07 15.50
N ASP A 205 13.41 12.01 14.52
CA ASP A 205 12.21 12.83 14.47
C ASP A 205 11.33 12.69 15.72
N LEU A 206 11.28 11.49 16.32
CA LEU A 206 10.56 11.26 17.56
C LEU A 206 11.26 11.94 18.75
N MET A 207 12.59 11.85 18.83
CA MET A 207 13.36 12.41 19.94
C MET A 207 13.40 13.93 19.94
N ILE A 208 13.36 14.57 18.77
CA ILE A 208 13.39 16.03 18.64
C ILE A 208 11.99 16.66 18.55
N ASP A 209 10.91 15.87 18.65
CA ASP A 209 9.54 16.38 18.55
C ASP A 209 9.23 17.34 19.71
N GLN A 210 9.04 18.63 19.40
CA GLN A 210 8.71 19.65 20.42
C GLN A 210 7.42 19.33 21.18
N LYS A 211 6.51 18.56 20.57
CA LYS A 211 5.22 18.13 21.13
C LYS A 211 5.24 16.65 21.53
N LEU A 212 6.40 16.11 21.90
CA LEU A 212 6.58 14.70 22.26
C LEU A 212 5.60 14.25 23.36
N PHE A 213 5.45 15.06 24.41
CA PHE A 213 4.62 14.74 25.57
C PHE A 213 3.18 15.27 25.48
N VAL A 214 2.82 15.94 24.38
CA VAL A 214 1.44 16.40 24.16
C VAL A 214 0.57 15.21 23.76
N LEU A 215 -0.60 15.08 24.39
CA LEU A 215 -1.53 13.97 24.15
C LEU A 215 -2.03 13.92 22.71
N ASP A 216 -2.38 15.08 22.14
CA ASP A 216 -2.85 15.19 20.76
C ASP A 216 -1.69 15.52 19.80
N ASN A 217 -0.94 14.48 19.42
CA ASN A 217 0.11 14.56 18.42
C ASN A 217 0.10 13.30 17.54
N ARG A 218 -0.64 13.40 16.42
CA ARG A 218 -0.83 12.28 15.49
C ARG A 218 0.47 11.87 14.77
N PRO A 219 1.32 12.78 14.24
CA PRO A 219 2.63 12.41 13.68
C PRO A 219 3.51 11.65 14.67
N ARG A 220 3.63 12.13 15.92
CA ARG A 220 4.37 11.42 16.98
C ARG A 220 3.82 10.03 17.22
N THR A 221 2.50 9.90 17.32
CA THR A 221 1.84 8.60 17.54
C THR A 221 2.13 7.62 16.41
N ARG A 222 2.11 8.09 15.14
CA ARG A 222 2.49 7.26 13.98
C ARG A 222 3.95 6.79 14.05
N ARG A 223 4.89 7.67 14.39
CA ARG A 223 6.32 7.32 14.55
C ARG A 223 6.53 6.28 15.64
N VAL A 224 5.93 6.49 16.82
CA VAL A 224 5.99 5.53 17.93
C VAL A 224 5.42 4.17 17.52
N ALA A 225 4.23 4.17 16.90
CA ALA A 225 3.59 2.93 16.46
C ALA A 225 4.43 2.20 15.40
N PHE A 226 5.01 2.94 14.44
CA PHE A 226 5.91 2.40 13.42
C PHE A 226 7.16 1.75 14.04
N LEU A 227 7.84 2.46 14.94
CA LEU A 227 9.05 1.94 15.61
C LEU A 227 8.73 0.71 16.48
N LEU A 228 7.63 0.75 17.24
CA LEU A 228 7.19 -0.39 18.03
C LEU A 228 6.81 -1.59 17.15
N ALA A 229 6.07 -1.37 16.06
CA ALA A 229 5.72 -2.44 15.13
C ALA A 229 6.96 -3.10 14.53
N LEU A 230 7.97 -2.31 14.14
CA LEU A 230 9.23 -2.83 13.60
C LEU A 230 10.00 -3.64 14.64
N VAL A 231 10.14 -3.14 15.87
CA VAL A 231 10.84 -3.83 16.98
C VAL A 231 10.12 -5.14 17.35
N VAL A 232 8.81 -5.08 17.56
CA VAL A 232 8.00 -6.26 17.91
C VAL A 232 8.04 -7.28 16.77
N GLY A 233 7.99 -6.83 15.51
CA GLY A 233 8.19 -7.68 14.33
C GLY A 233 9.54 -8.38 14.33
N GLY A 234 10.62 -7.64 14.63
CA GLY A 234 11.96 -8.21 14.74
C GLY A 234 12.08 -9.24 15.85
N LEU A 235 11.51 -8.98 17.03
CA LEU A 235 11.51 -9.93 18.15
C LEU A 235 10.73 -11.20 17.83
N VAL A 236 9.53 -11.06 17.24
CA VAL A 236 8.72 -12.22 16.81
C VAL A 236 9.44 -12.99 15.70
N GLY A 237 10.04 -12.30 14.73
CA GLY A 237 10.81 -12.92 13.66
C GLY A 237 12.00 -13.70 14.18
N ALA A 238 12.79 -13.12 15.09
CA ALA A 238 13.91 -13.78 15.74
C ALA A 238 13.46 -15.00 16.57
N LEU A 239 12.31 -14.92 17.25
CA LEU A 239 11.75 -16.05 17.98
C LEU A 239 11.34 -17.19 17.03
N ILE A 240 10.60 -16.89 15.97
CA ILE A 240 10.19 -17.89 14.96
C ILE A 240 11.43 -18.48 14.28
N TYR A 241 12.41 -17.65 13.92
CA TYR A 241 13.68 -18.08 13.35
C TYR A 241 14.36 -19.13 14.25
N ARG A 242 14.44 -18.85 15.55
CA ARG A 242 15.04 -19.75 16.54
C ARG A 242 14.26 -21.06 16.71
N THR A 243 12.92 -21.04 16.64
CA THR A 243 12.09 -22.22 16.97
C THR A 243 11.67 -23.05 15.77
N ALA A 244 11.48 -22.42 14.60
CA ALA A 244 10.88 -23.02 13.41
C ALA A 244 11.64 -22.71 12.10
N GLY A 245 12.73 -21.93 12.16
CA GLY A 245 13.55 -21.57 11.01
C GLY A 245 13.03 -20.37 10.21
N SER A 246 13.85 -19.87 9.29
CA SER A 246 13.52 -18.69 8.48
C SER A 246 12.38 -18.92 7.50
N GLY A 247 12.25 -20.11 6.92
CA GLY A 247 11.15 -20.43 6.02
C GLY A 247 9.78 -20.23 6.69
N ALA A 248 9.64 -20.63 7.96
CA ALA A 248 8.41 -20.41 8.72
C ALA A 248 8.17 -18.92 9.01
N ALA A 249 9.22 -18.18 9.37
CA ALA A 249 9.13 -16.74 9.60
C ALA A 249 8.73 -15.96 8.33
N LEU A 250 9.32 -16.30 7.18
CA LEU A 250 8.95 -15.71 5.89
C LEU A 250 7.51 -16.06 5.50
N ALA A 251 7.05 -17.29 5.77
CA ALA A 251 5.66 -17.67 5.53
C ALA A 251 4.68 -16.83 6.36
N VAL A 252 4.97 -16.63 7.65
CA VAL A 252 4.16 -15.79 8.56
C VAL A 252 4.15 -14.34 8.08
N SER A 253 5.31 -13.81 7.68
CA SER A 253 5.42 -12.46 7.12
C SER A 253 4.64 -12.32 5.80
N GLY A 254 4.73 -13.31 4.91
CA GLY A 254 3.97 -13.36 3.65
C GLY A 254 2.46 -13.37 3.89
N ALA A 255 1.99 -14.18 4.85
CA ALA A 255 0.57 -14.21 5.23
C ALA A 255 0.09 -12.85 5.80
N GLY A 256 0.90 -12.21 6.66
CA GLY A 256 0.58 -10.90 7.22
C GLY A 256 0.54 -9.79 6.16
N LYS A 257 1.47 -9.81 5.20
CA LYS A 257 1.46 -8.90 4.04
C LYS A 257 0.23 -9.14 3.16
N GLY A 258 -0.06 -10.40 2.84
CA GLY A 258 -1.24 -10.77 2.05
C GLY A 258 -2.54 -10.31 2.69
N LEU A 259 -2.66 -10.47 4.01
CA LEU A 259 -3.79 -9.93 4.77
C LEU A 259 -3.88 -8.41 4.64
N ALA A 260 -2.78 -7.68 4.86
CA ALA A 260 -2.76 -6.23 4.69
C ALA A 260 -3.15 -5.79 3.26
N GLY A 261 -2.70 -6.54 2.24
CA GLY A 261 -3.05 -6.33 0.85
C GLY A 261 -4.55 -6.48 0.57
N LEU A 262 -5.15 -7.54 1.07
CA LEU A 262 -6.59 -7.78 0.93
C LEU A 262 -7.42 -6.74 1.67
N LEU A 263 -6.92 -6.21 2.80
CA LEU A 263 -7.63 -5.18 3.55
C LEU A 263 -7.74 -3.84 2.78
N TYR A 264 -6.89 -3.58 1.77
CA TYR A 264 -7.06 -2.41 0.90
C TYR A 264 -8.38 -2.41 0.12
N ILE A 265 -8.99 -3.58 -0.09
CA ILE A 265 -10.33 -3.69 -0.70
C ILE A 265 -11.34 -2.88 0.11
N PHE A 266 -11.22 -2.85 1.44
CA PHE A 266 -12.17 -2.19 2.34
C PHE A 266 -11.76 -0.76 2.74
N SER A 267 -10.59 -0.30 2.30
CA SER A 267 -10.07 1.02 2.68
C SER A 267 -10.88 2.15 2.04
N GLY A 268 -11.25 3.18 2.82
CA GLY A 268 -12.09 4.28 2.35
C GLY A 268 -11.47 5.11 1.20
N ALA A 269 -12.32 5.53 0.26
CA ALA A 269 -11.92 6.37 -0.87
C ALA A 269 -11.89 7.87 -0.52
N GLU A 270 -11.02 8.60 -1.20
CA GLU A 270 -10.99 10.06 -1.17
C GLU A 270 -12.25 10.62 -1.86
N LYS A 271 -13.02 11.47 -1.16
CA LYS A 271 -14.21 12.09 -1.74
C LYS A 271 -13.77 13.03 -2.87
N LYS A 272 -14.25 12.83 -4.11
CA LYS A 272 -14.07 13.80 -5.19
C LYS A 272 -14.62 15.15 -4.72
N LYS A 273 -13.78 16.19 -4.64
CA LYS A 273 -14.25 17.57 -4.48
C LYS A 273 -15.18 17.85 -5.65
N LYS A 274 -16.47 18.06 -5.40
CA LYS A 274 -17.37 18.63 -6.40
C LYS A 274 -16.84 20.04 -6.67
N VAL A 275 -16.25 20.25 -7.84
CA VAL A 275 -15.98 21.59 -8.34
C VAL A 275 -17.35 22.19 -8.63
N ASN A 276 -17.81 23.10 -7.77
CA ASN A 276 -18.99 23.90 -8.08
C ASN A 276 -18.59 24.82 -9.24
N THR A 277 -18.87 24.40 -10.46
CA THR A 277 -18.90 25.29 -11.63
C THR A 277 -20.17 26.12 -11.54
N SER A 278 -20.20 27.08 -10.62
CA SER A 278 -21.25 28.07 -10.50
C SER A 278 -20.60 29.41 -10.18
N GLU A 279 -19.86 29.93 -11.17
CA GLU A 279 -19.44 31.32 -11.31
C GLU A 279 -18.81 31.49 -12.70
N VAL A 280 -19.66 31.61 -13.73
CA VAL A 280 -19.45 32.43 -14.93
C VAL A 280 -20.79 33.03 -15.30
#